data_AF-A0A494XCQ7-F1
#
_entry.id   AF-A0A494XCQ7-F1
#
_cell.length_a   1.000
_cell.length_b   1.000
_cell.length_c   1.000
_cell.angle_alpha   90.00
_cell.angle_beta   90.00
_cell.angle_gamma   90.00
#
_symmetry.space_group_name_H-M   'P 1'
#
loop_
_entity.id
_entity.type
_entity.pdbx_description
1 polymer ?
#
loop_
_entity_poly.entity_id
_entity_poly.type
_entity_poly.pdbx_seq_one_letter_code
_entity_poly.pdbx_strand_id
1 'polypeptide(L)'
;MNVKSVQPISDYFKAIQQCKDARETKDQSRLASIRNILMLGKKLRTEELDYLQRHDPNLYAQAMSLSMERQAYEDALQHSRSKADANDYNTFKLMQIAGQLKPGGSEEQLMRVNAIQEAHREFMRSSKYASLRSDGYAPRKLR
;
A
#
# COMPACT_ATOMS: atom_id res chain seq x y z
N MET A 1 -11.22 29.57 57.14
CA MET A 1 -10.74 28.32 56.51
C MET A 1 -10.99 28.43 55.02
N ASN A 2 -9.94 28.39 54.19
CA ASN A 2 -10.03 28.57 52.74
C ASN A 2 -10.44 27.24 52.11
N VAL A 3 -11.73 27.11 51.76
CA VAL A 3 -12.29 25.87 51.19
C VAL A 3 -11.75 25.76 49.77
N LYS A 4 -10.78 24.85 49.58
CA LYS A 4 -10.15 24.59 48.29
C LYS A 4 -11.23 24.24 47.26
N SER A 5 -11.15 24.91 46.12
CA SER A 5 -12.06 24.81 44.99
C SER A 5 -12.37 23.35 44.65
N VAL A 6 -13.62 22.94 44.84
CA VAL A 6 -14.13 21.72 44.25
C VAL A 6 -14.30 22.02 42.76
N GLN A 7 -13.43 21.44 41.94
CA GLN A 7 -13.51 21.55 40.48
C GLN A 7 -14.93 21.11 40.04
N PRO A 8 -15.71 21.96 39.35
CA PRO A 8 -17.07 21.64 39.01
C PRO A 8 -17.09 20.44 38.05
N ILE A 9 -18.03 19.51 38.26
CA ILE A 9 -18.21 18.28 37.46
C ILE A 9 -18.24 18.57 35.94
N SER A 10 -18.67 19.77 35.54
CA SER A 10 -18.60 20.30 34.16
C SER A 10 -17.20 20.28 33.54
N ASP A 11 -16.16 20.63 34.32
CA ASP A 11 -14.78 20.66 33.84
C ASP A 11 -14.22 19.25 33.63
N TYR A 12 -14.66 18.29 34.46
CA TYR A 12 -14.35 16.87 34.27
C TYR A 12 -14.94 16.31 32.97
N PHE A 13 -16.21 16.62 32.67
CA PHE A 13 -16.82 16.22 31.40
C PHE A 13 -16.15 16.87 30.19
N LYS A 14 -15.78 18.15 30.26
CA LYS A 14 -15.02 18.83 29.21
C LYS A 14 -13.65 18.19 28.97
N ALA A 15 -12.93 17.84 30.03
CA ALA A 15 -11.62 17.18 29.92
C ALA A 15 -11.73 15.79 29.27
N ILE A 16 -12.76 15.01 29.60
CA ILE A 16 -13.03 13.71 28.95
C ILE A 16 -13.34 13.92 27.47
N GLN A 17 -14.16 14.91 27.12
CA GLN A 17 -14.51 15.17 25.72
C GLN A 17 -13.29 15.61 24.92
N GLN A 18 -12.49 16.56 25.42
CA GLN A 18 -11.24 16.98 24.79
C GLN A 18 -10.26 15.82 24.60
N CYS A 19 -10.20 14.88 25.56
CA CYS A 19 -9.38 13.68 25.45
C CYS A 19 -9.90 12.70 24.39
N LYS A 20 -11.23 12.59 24.21
CA LYS A 20 -11.83 11.81 23.12
C LYS A 20 -11.52 12.44 21.77
N ASP A 21 -11.77 13.74 21.63
CA ASP A 21 -11.53 14.49 20.38
C ASP A 21 -10.04 14.43 19.99
N ALA A 22 -9.13 14.56 20.97
CA ALA A 22 -7.69 14.42 20.75
C ALA A 22 -7.25 13.00 20.36
N ARG A 23 -7.99 11.96 20.76
CA ARG A 23 -7.75 10.58 20.33
C ARG A 23 -8.29 10.35 18.91
N GLU A 24 -9.51 10.80 18.63
CA GLU A 24 -10.13 10.68 17.30
C GLU A 24 -9.30 11.40 16.21
N THR A 25 -8.79 12.59 16.51
CA THR A 25 -7.92 13.33 15.58
C THR A 25 -6.58 12.62 15.32
N LYS A 26 -5.97 12.01 16.35
CA LYS A 26 -4.76 11.19 16.19
C LYS A 26 -5.05 9.93 15.37
N ASP A 27 -6.19 9.29 15.61
CA ASP A 27 -6.58 8.07 14.91
C ASP A 27 -6.85 8.35 13.42
N GLN A 28 -7.51 9.47 13.11
CA GLN A 28 -7.71 9.96 11.74
C GLN A 28 -6.37 10.29 11.05
N SER A 29 -5.45 10.95 11.74
CA SER A 29 -4.11 11.25 11.22
C SER A 29 -3.32 9.99 10.88
N ARG A 30 -3.41 8.95 11.73
CA ARG A 30 -2.74 7.67 11.51
C ARG A 30 -3.36 6.89 10.35
N LEU A 31 -4.69 6.85 10.24
CA LEU A 31 -5.37 6.25 9.07
C LEU A 31 -4.99 6.95 7.76
N ALA A 32 -4.97 8.29 7.75
CA ALA A 32 -4.55 9.05 6.58
C ALA A 32 -3.09 8.74 6.19
N SER A 33 -2.20 8.59 7.17
CA SER A 33 -0.81 8.21 6.94
C SER A 33 -0.72 6.81 6.30
N ILE A 34 -1.49 5.84 6.78
CA ILE A 34 -1.52 4.48 6.23
C ILE A 34 -2.08 4.48 4.80
N ARG A 35 -3.18 5.20 4.54
CA ARG A 35 -3.72 5.38 3.18
C ARG A 35 -2.69 5.98 2.25
N ASN A 36 -1.92 6.98 2.70
CA ASN A 36 -0.85 7.56 1.90
C ASN A 36 0.25 6.53 1.56
N ILE A 37 0.64 5.66 2.50
CA ILE A 37 1.62 4.58 2.23
C ILE A 37 1.09 3.65 1.12
N LEU A 38 -0.19 3.25 1.20
CA LEU A 38 -0.84 2.44 0.17
C LEU A 38 -0.95 3.17 -1.17
N MET A 39 -1.27 4.46 -1.16
CA MET A 39 -1.29 5.30 -2.35
C MET A 39 0.09 5.46 -3.00
N LEU A 40 1.17 5.41 -2.21
CA LEU A 40 2.53 5.36 -2.74
C LEU A 40 2.92 3.95 -3.23
N GLY A 41 2.04 2.96 -3.12
CA GLY A 41 2.28 1.58 -3.53
C GLY A 41 3.24 0.81 -2.61
N LYS A 42 3.49 1.31 -1.40
CA LYS A 42 4.46 0.71 -0.47
C LYS A 42 3.82 -0.36 0.42
N LYS A 43 4.63 -1.33 0.86
CA LYS A 43 4.22 -2.36 1.81
C LYS A 43 3.98 -1.73 3.19
N LEU A 44 2.86 -2.09 3.81
CA LEU A 44 2.60 -1.72 5.21
C LEU A 44 3.46 -2.55 6.15
N ARG A 45 3.85 -1.94 7.26
CA ARG A 45 4.51 -2.63 8.38
C ARG A 45 3.49 -3.40 9.21
N THR A 46 3.96 -4.35 10.00
CA THR A 46 3.12 -5.12 10.93
C THR A 46 2.30 -4.20 11.84
N GLU A 47 2.90 -3.15 12.40
CA GLU A 47 2.21 -2.19 13.26
C GLU A 47 1.10 -1.40 12.55
N GLU A 48 1.25 -1.15 11.25
CA GLU A 48 0.26 -0.46 10.41
C GLU A 48 -0.90 -1.39 10.07
N LEU A 49 -0.60 -2.67 9.78
CA LEU A 49 -1.61 -3.72 9.56
C LEU A 49 -2.43 -4.01 10.82
N ASP A 50 -1.77 -4.18 11.97
CA ASP A 50 -2.43 -4.41 13.26
C ASP A 50 -3.35 -3.24 13.63
N TYR A 51 -2.94 -2.02 13.29
CA TYR A 51 -3.76 -0.83 13.47
C TYR A 51 -4.98 -0.84 12.54
N LEU A 52 -4.82 -1.13 11.25
CA LEU A 52 -5.96 -1.25 10.34
C LEU A 52 -6.96 -2.32 10.78
N GLN A 53 -6.49 -3.47 11.25
CA GLN A 53 -7.37 -4.55 11.70
C GLN A 53 -8.33 -4.11 12.82
N ARG A 54 -7.91 -3.16 13.67
CA ARG A 54 -8.71 -2.64 14.80
C ARG A 54 -9.57 -1.43 14.43
N HIS A 55 -9.09 -0.58 13.53
CA HIS A 55 -9.68 0.74 13.27
C HIS A 55 -10.39 0.86 11.91
N ASP A 56 -9.99 0.10 10.89
CA ASP A 56 -10.60 0.07 9.56
C ASP A 56 -10.44 -1.33 8.91
N PRO A 57 -11.30 -2.30 9.25
CA PRO A 57 -11.22 -3.67 8.75
C PRO A 57 -11.38 -3.79 7.22
N ASN A 58 -12.08 -2.85 6.59
CA ASN A 58 -12.25 -2.83 5.14
C ASN A 58 -10.93 -2.46 4.46
N LEU A 59 -10.26 -1.40 4.93
CA LEU A 59 -8.95 -1.01 4.42
C LEU A 59 -7.89 -2.07 4.74
N TYR A 60 -8.00 -2.78 5.87
CA TYR A 60 -7.15 -3.94 6.18
C TYR A 60 -7.28 -5.04 5.11
N ALA A 61 -8.51 -5.46 4.79
CA ALA A 61 -8.75 -6.49 3.78
C ALA A 61 -8.22 -6.07 2.40
N GLN A 62 -8.40 -4.80 2.05
CA GLN A 62 -7.85 -4.22 0.83
C GLN A 62 -6.31 -4.25 0.83
N ALA A 63 -5.67 -3.82 1.92
CA ALA A 63 -4.21 -3.86 2.06
C ALA A 63 -3.64 -5.29 1.95
N MET A 64 -4.35 -6.29 2.50
CA MET A 64 -3.96 -7.70 2.37
C MET A 64 -4.06 -8.19 0.93
N SER A 65 -5.15 -7.85 0.22
CA SER A 65 -5.32 -8.16 -1.20
C SER A 65 -4.19 -7.55 -2.05
N LEU A 66 -3.89 -6.27 -1.83
CA LEU A 66 -2.80 -5.56 -2.49
C LEU A 66 -1.44 -6.22 -2.21
N SER A 67 -1.19 -6.62 -0.96
CA SER A 67 0.04 -7.29 -0.55
C SER A 67 0.22 -8.64 -1.24
N MET A 68 -0.84 -9.46 -1.28
CA MET A 68 -0.82 -10.77 -1.94
C MET A 68 -0.58 -10.64 -3.45
N GLU A 69 -1.27 -9.71 -4.11
CA GLU A 69 -1.09 -9.50 -5.55
C GLU A 69 0.31 -8.96 -5.87
N ARG A 70 0.81 -8.01 -5.06
CA ARG A 70 2.17 -7.51 -5.19
C ARG A 70 3.19 -8.65 -5.04
N GLN A 71 3.02 -9.52 -4.05
CA GLN A 71 3.92 -10.65 -3.85
C GLN A 71 3.92 -11.59 -5.06
N ALA A 72 2.74 -11.94 -5.57
CA ALA A 72 2.63 -12.77 -6.77
C ALA A 72 3.32 -12.13 -8.00
N TYR A 73 3.23 -10.80 -8.12
CA TYR A 73 3.93 -10.05 -9.16
C TYR A 73 5.46 -10.05 -8.96
N GLU A 74 5.94 -9.84 -7.74
CA GLU A 74 7.37 -9.91 -7.39
C GLU A 74 7.95 -11.31 -7.68
N ASP A 75 7.20 -12.37 -7.33
CA ASP A 75 7.58 -13.75 -7.59
C ASP A 75 7.67 -14.03 -9.10
N ALA A 76 6.73 -13.51 -9.88
CA ALA A 76 6.77 -13.62 -11.34
C ALA A 76 8.00 -12.90 -11.95
N LEU A 77 8.39 -11.74 -11.42
CA LEU A 77 9.59 -11.01 -11.87
C LEU A 77 10.89 -11.79 -11.61
N GLN A 78 10.95 -12.61 -10.57
CA GLN A 78 12.13 -13.47 -10.34
C GLN A 78 12.39 -14.47 -11.48
N HIS A 79 11.34 -14.82 -12.23
CA HIS A 79 11.38 -15.75 -13.35
C HIS A 79 11.59 -15.06 -14.71
N SER A 80 11.68 -13.73 -14.76
CA SER A 80 11.99 -13.01 -16.00
C SER A 80 13.36 -13.41 -16.55
N ARG A 81 13.45 -13.64 -17.87
CA ARG A 81 14.69 -14.10 -18.52
C ARG A 81 15.46 -12.94 -19.15
N SER A 82 14.80 -11.80 -19.38
CA SER A 82 15.40 -10.59 -19.93
C SER A 82 14.77 -9.34 -19.31
N LYS A 83 15.43 -8.20 -19.48
CA LYS A 83 14.87 -6.89 -19.09
C LYS A 83 13.59 -6.57 -19.86
N ALA A 84 13.50 -6.99 -21.13
CA ALA A 84 12.29 -6.84 -21.95
C ALA A 84 11.14 -7.68 -21.39
N ASP A 85 11.38 -8.95 -21.05
CA ASP A 85 10.36 -9.85 -20.48
C ASP A 85 9.73 -9.23 -19.21
N ALA A 86 10.54 -8.62 -18.34
CA ALA A 86 10.07 -7.96 -17.13
C ALA A 86 9.19 -6.73 -17.45
N ASN A 87 9.59 -5.93 -18.44
CA ASN A 87 8.83 -4.74 -18.87
C ASN A 87 7.53 -5.11 -19.59
N ASP A 88 7.54 -6.16 -20.41
CA ASP A 88 6.35 -6.68 -21.08
C ASP A 88 5.36 -7.23 -20.06
N TYR A 89 5.86 -7.95 -19.04
CA TYR A 89 5.04 -8.43 -17.95
C TYR A 89 4.42 -7.29 -17.14
N ASN A 90 5.17 -6.23 -16.84
CA ASN A 90 4.64 -5.03 -16.21
C ASN A 90 3.51 -4.40 -17.06
N THR A 91 3.75 -4.23 -18.37
CA THR A 91 2.76 -3.65 -19.30
C THR A 91 1.49 -4.49 -19.34
N PHE A 92 1.63 -5.81 -19.46
CA PHE A 92 0.51 -6.75 -19.42
C PHE A 92 -0.28 -6.64 -18.11
N LYS A 93 0.42 -6.60 -16.97
CA LYS A 93 -0.21 -6.51 -15.64
C LYS A 93 -1.00 -5.21 -15.47
N LEU A 94 -0.44 -4.07 -15.90
CA LEU A 94 -1.13 -2.78 -15.87
C LEU A 94 -2.35 -2.76 -16.78
N MET A 95 -2.27 -3.36 -17.97
CA MET A 95 -3.42 -3.49 -18.87
C MET A 95 -4.51 -4.39 -18.28
N GLN A 96 -4.15 -5.47 -17.59
CA GLN A 96 -5.09 -6.32 -16.87
C GLN A 96 -5.83 -5.53 -15.78
N ILE A 97 -5.12 -4.71 -15.00
CA ILE A 97 -5.74 -3.86 -13.98
C ILE A 97 -6.66 -2.82 -14.64
N ALA A 98 -6.21 -2.20 -15.73
CA ALA A 98 -6.98 -1.21 -16.48
C ALA A 98 -8.29 -1.78 -17.03
N GLY A 99 -8.27 -3.02 -17.54
CA GLY A 99 -9.46 -3.72 -18.02
C GLY A 99 -10.49 -4.05 -16.93
N GLN A 100 -10.10 -3.97 -15.66
CA GLN A 100 -10.98 -4.16 -14.50
C GLN A 100 -11.52 -2.84 -13.92
N LEU A 101 -11.09 -1.69 -14.47
CA LEU A 101 -11.55 -0.37 -14.05
C LEU A 101 -13.03 -0.18 -14.42
N LYS A 102 -13.82 0.30 -13.46
CA LYS A 102 -15.15 0.88 -13.74
C LYS A 102 -14.96 2.34 -14.19
N PRO A 103 -15.87 2.91 -15.01
CA PRO A 103 -15.83 4.32 -15.35
C PRO A 103 -15.81 5.18 -14.07
N GLY A 104 -14.79 6.03 -13.93
CA GLY A 104 -14.61 6.90 -12.76
C GLY A 104 -13.40 6.59 -11.87
N GLY A 105 -12.76 5.41 -12.00
CA GLY A 105 -11.49 5.06 -11.33
C GLY A 105 -11.51 5.13 -9.80
N SER A 106 -11.55 3.98 -9.10
CA SER A 106 -11.56 3.98 -7.63
C SER A 106 -10.17 4.22 -7.03
N GLU A 107 -10.14 4.77 -5.81
CA GLU A 107 -8.91 4.88 -5.00
C GLU A 107 -8.19 3.52 -4.88
N GLU A 108 -8.95 2.44 -4.68
CA GLU A 108 -8.42 1.08 -4.63
C GLU A 108 -7.65 0.68 -5.90
N GLN A 109 -8.18 1.05 -7.07
CA GLN A 109 -7.54 0.75 -8.35
C GLN A 109 -6.23 1.53 -8.50
N LEU A 110 -6.20 2.79 -8.04
CA LEU A 110 -4.97 3.58 -8.01
C LEU A 110 -3.93 2.97 -7.07
N MET A 111 -4.32 2.57 -5.85
CA MET A 111 -3.43 1.87 -4.92
C MET A 111 -2.85 0.59 -5.54
N ARG A 112 -3.68 -0.16 -6.27
CA ARG A 112 -3.27 -1.39 -6.97
C ARG A 112 -2.26 -1.14 -8.08
N VAL A 113 -2.52 -0.15 -8.94
CA VAL A 113 -1.56 0.27 -9.98
C VAL A 113 -0.23 0.68 -9.34
N ASN A 114 -0.29 1.52 -8.30
CA ASN A 114 0.91 2.02 -7.64
C ASN A 114 1.69 0.90 -6.94
N ALA A 115 1.01 -0.08 -6.35
CA ALA A 115 1.64 -1.25 -5.72
C ALA A 115 2.45 -2.08 -6.73
N ILE A 116 1.93 -2.30 -7.94
CA ILE A 116 2.64 -3.01 -9.01
C ILE A 116 3.80 -2.18 -9.55
N GLN A 117 3.57 -0.89 -9.83
CA GLN A 117 4.61 -0.01 -10.36
C GLN A 117 5.78 0.15 -9.38
N GLU A 118 5.49 0.28 -8.08
CA GLU A 118 6.53 0.39 -7.05
C GLU A 118 7.34 -0.92 -6.93
N ALA A 119 6.67 -2.08 -7.01
CA ALA A 119 7.35 -3.38 -7.04
C ALA A 119 8.27 -3.52 -8.25
N HIS A 120 7.79 -3.11 -9.43
CA HIS A 120 8.60 -3.11 -10.65
C HIS A 120 9.80 -2.18 -10.53
N ARG A 121 9.60 -0.98 -9.96
CA ARG A 121 10.69 -0.02 -9.71
C ARG A 121 11.74 -0.56 -8.75
N GLU A 122 11.33 -1.23 -7.69
CA GLU A 122 12.25 -1.92 -6.77
C GLU A 122 12.99 -3.06 -7.48
N PHE A 123 12.29 -3.86 -8.29
CA PHE A 123 12.91 -4.92 -9.07
C PHE A 123 13.96 -4.39 -10.04
N MET A 124 13.67 -3.30 -10.77
CA MET A 124 14.63 -2.67 -11.69
C MET A 124 15.92 -2.19 -10.99
N ARG A 125 15.86 -1.93 -9.68
CA ARG A 125 17.02 -1.55 -8.85
C ARG A 125 17.73 -2.75 -8.22
N SER A 126 17.20 -3.95 -8.38
CA SER A 126 17.76 -5.17 -7.77
C SER A 126 18.94 -5.73 -8.56
N SER A 127 19.84 -6.43 -7.86
CA SER A 127 20.94 -7.17 -8.48
C SER A 127 20.45 -8.22 -9.49
N LYS A 128 19.28 -8.82 -9.25
CA LYS A 128 18.65 -9.77 -10.17
C LYS A 128 18.37 -9.11 -11.51
N TYR A 129 17.72 -7.94 -11.53
CA TYR A 129 17.47 -7.21 -12.77
C TYR A 129 18.76 -6.78 -13.48
N ALA A 130 19.76 -6.34 -12.71
CA ALA A 130 21.08 -6.00 -13.26
C ALA A 130 21.74 -7.19 -13.98
N SER A 131 21.52 -8.42 -13.49
CA SER A 131 22.04 -9.65 -14.11
C SER A 131 21.25 -10.15 -15.33
N LEU A 132 20.05 -9.60 -15.59
CA LEU A 132 19.26 -10.00 -16.76
C LEU A 132 19.91 -9.50 -18.04
N ARG A 133 19.82 -10.33 -19.09
CA ARG A 133 20.24 -9.95 -20.44
C ARG A 133 19.43 -8.74 -20.93
N SER A 134 20.11 -7.85 -21.65
CA SER A 134 19.50 -6.60 -22.14
C SER A 134 18.71 -6.79 -23.43
N ASP A 135 18.97 -7.89 -24.11
CA ASP A 135 18.51 -8.25 -25.44
C ASP A 135 17.33 -9.23 -25.36
N GLY A 136 16.14 -8.73 -25.73
CA GLY A 136 14.92 -9.52 -25.94
C GLY A 136 14.89 -10.30 -27.27
N TYR A 137 15.98 -10.27 -28.05
CA TYR A 137 16.02 -10.77 -29.42
C TYR A 137 17.30 -11.55 -29.74
N ALA A 138 17.65 -12.55 -28.93
CA ALA A 138 18.55 -13.60 -29.41
C ALA A 138 17.73 -14.55 -30.30
N PRO A 139 18.02 -14.71 -31.61
CA PRO A 139 17.27 -15.63 -32.46
C PRO A 139 17.35 -17.02 -31.84
N ARG A 140 16.20 -17.68 -31.68
CA ARG A 140 16.18 -19.11 -31.31
C ARG A 140 17.05 -19.83 -32.32
N LYS A 141 18.16 -20.42 -31.89
CA LYS A 141 18.90 -21.36 -32.74
C LYS A 141 17.96 -22.54 -32.99
N LEU A 142 17.35 -22.56 -34.17
CA LEU A 142 16.65 -23.71 -34.69
C LEU A 142 17.69 -24.83 -34.76
N ARG A 143 17.44 -25.90 -34.00
CA ARG A 143 18.19 -27.14 -34.03
C ARG A 143 17.63 -28.03 -35.12
#